data_AF-A0A519ZVG1-F1
#
_entry.id   AF-A0A519ZVG1-F1
#
_cell.length_a   1.000
_cell.length_b   1.000
_cell.length_c   1.000
_cell.angle_alpha   90.00
_cell.angle_beta   90.00
_cell.angle_gamma   90.00
#
_symmetry.space_group_name_H-M   'P 1'
#
loop_
_entity.id
_entity.type
_entity.pdbx_description
1 polymer ?
#
loop_
_entity_poly.entity_id
_entity_poly.type
_entity_poly.pdbx_seq_one_letter_code
_entity_poly.pdbx_strand_id
1 'polypeptide(L)'
;MQTVFPAFDAAYWQARYATPGRAGWDAGRITPPLRAYFDQLIVNQELRILIPGAGRAYEAEYLHRLGFRHVVVADLAAEPLAALAARVPDFPKENLWQVDFFAISAAESFDLLVEQTFVSALDPA
;
A
#
# COMPACT_ATOMS: atom_id res chain seq x y z
N MET A 1 14.69 -8.82 32.55
CA MET A 1 14.44 -7.62 31.71
C MET A 1 13.38 -8.04 30.71
N GLN A 2 12.15 -7.52 30.81
CA GLN A 2 11.16 -7.77 29.76
C GLN A 2 11.59 -6.98 28.53
N THR A 3 11.85 -7.68 27.43
CA THR A 3 12.01 -7.06 26.12
C THR A 3 10.68 -6.41 25.76
N VAL A 4 10.61 -5.09 25.85
CA VAL A 4 9.49 -4.34 25.28
C VAL A 4 9.81 -4.22 23.79
N PHE A 5 9.21 -5.09 22.98
CA PHE A 5 9.23 -4.90 21.54
C PHE A 5 8.46 -3.60 21.24
N PRO A 6 8.99 -2.69 20.41
CA PRO A 6 8.22 -1.52 20.00
C PRO A 6 7.00 -2.01 19.20
N ALA A 7 5.81 -1.53 19.55
CA ALA A 7 4.62 -1.77 18.75
C ALA A 7 4.83 -1.24 17.33
N PHE A 8 4.54 -2.03 16.30
CA PHE A 8 4.63 -1.62 14.89
C PHE A 8 3.39 -0.79 14.49
N ASP A 9 3.11 0.25 15.27
CA ASP A 9 1.95 1.11 15.13
C ASP A 9 2.15 2.23 14.08
N ALA A 10 1.13 3.07 13.91
CA ALA A 10 1.17 4.19 12.97
C ALA A 10 2.33 5.17 13.24
N ALA A 11 2.67 5.43 14.51
CA ALA A 11 3.75 6.35 14.87
C ALA A 11 5.12 5.75 14.50
N TYR A 12 5.32 4.45 14.75
CA TYR A 12 6.50 3.73 14.34
C TYR A 12 6.72 3.83 12.82
N TRP A 13 5.70 3.53 12.01
CA TRP A 13 5.82 3.59 10.55
C TRP A 13 6.02 5.02 10.02
N GLN A 14 5.28 6.00 10.56
CA GLN A 14 5.43 7.40 10.18
C GLN A 14 6.84 7.93 10.46
N ALA A 15 7.44 7.56 11.59
CA ALA A 15 8.81 7.96 11.92
C ALA A 15 9.84 7.41 10.91
N ARG A 16 9.63 6.21 10.36
CA ARG A 16 10.54 5.64 9.36
C ARG A 16 10.42 6.33 8.01
N TYR A 17 9.23 6.72 7.59
CA TYR A 17 9.05 7.52 6.37
C TYR A 17 9.63 8.94 6.51
N ALA A 18 9.48 9.56 7.68
CA ALA A 18 9.99 10.91 7.96
C ALA A 18 11.52 10.97 8.10
N THR A 19 12.17 9.85 8.40
CA THR A 19 13.62 9.80 8.62
C THR A 19 14.34 9.36 7.34
N PRO A 20 15.21 10.21 6.74
CA PRO A 20 15.97 9.84 5.54
C PRO A 20 16.74 8.53 5.72
N GLY A 21 16.67 7.66 4.69
CA GLY A 21 17.36 6.37 4.69
C GLY A 21 16.74 5.29 5.58
N ARG A 22 15.56 5.52 6.19
CA ARG A 22 14.88 4.52 7.04
C ARG A 22 13.76 3.76 6.35
N ALA A 23 13.38 4.15 5.13
CA ALA A 23 12.43 3.45 4.26
C ALA A 23 13.15 2.53 3.25
N GLY A 24 14.00 1.62 3.73
CA GLY A 24 14.84 0.77 2.86
C GLY A 24 14.09 -0.25 1.99
N TRP A 25 12.81 -0.49 2.28
CA TRP A 25 11.91 -1.31 1.46
C TRP A 25 11.34 -0.57 0.25
N ASP A 26 11.39 0.77 0.25
CA ASP A 26 10.83 1.59 -0.81
C ASP A 26 11.69 1.51 -2.08
N ALA A 27 11.18 0.82 -3.11
CA ALA A 27 11.86 0.64 -4.38
C ALA A 27 11.88 1.91 -5.25
N GLY A 28 11.07 2.92 -4.91
CA GLY A 28 10.93 4.17 -5.68
C GLY A 28 10.23 4.01 -7.04
N ARG A 29 9.70 2.83 -7.33
CA ARG A 29 9.06 2.44 -8.60
C ARG A 29 8.31 1.12 -8.42
N ILE A 30 7.42 0.82 -9.37
CA ILE A 30 6.86 -0.53 -9.47
C ILE A 30 7.97 -1.57 -9.67
N THR A 31 7.91 -2.67 -8.93
CA THR A 31 8.91 -3.73 -9.05
C THR A 31 8.68 -4.60 -10.30
N PRO A 32 9.74 -5.15 -10.91
CA PRO A 32 9.61 -6.01 -12.10
C PRO A 32 8.62 -7.18 -11.96
N PRO A 33 8.58 -7.96 -10.85
CA PRO A 33 7.65 -9.09 -10.76
C PRO A 33 6.19 -8.65 -10.72
N LEU A 34 5.85 -7.59 -9.96
CA LEU A 34 4.47 -7.10 -9.90
C LEU A 34 4.06 -6.44 -11.21
N ARG A 35 4.98 -5.71 -11.87
CA ARG A 35 4.72 -5.18 -13.21
C ARG A 35 4.37 -6.31 -14.19
N ALA A 36 5.19 -7.35 -14.25
CA ALA A 36 4.96 -8.49 -15.13
C ALA A 36 3.62 -9.19 -14.83
N TYR A 37 3.24 -9.28 -13.55
CA TYR A 37 1.94 -9.81 -13.15
C TYR A 37 0.77 -8.89 -13.53
N PHE A 38 0.92 -7.57 -13.47
CA PHE A 38 -0.15 -6.65 -13.88
C PHE A 38 -0.32 -6.55 -15.40
N ASP A 39 0.77 -6.68 -16.15
CA ASP A 39 0.74 -6.59 -17.63
C ASP A 39 -0.05 -7.73 -18.29
N GLN A 40 -0.27 -8.84 -17.59
CA GLN A 40 -1.13 -9.95 -18.03
C GLN A 40 -2.61 -9.79 -17.63
N LEU A 41 -2.93 -8.83 -16.74
CA LEU A 41 -4.31 -8.61 -16.34
C LEU A 41 -5.07 -7.88 -17.45
N ILE A 42 -6.27 -8.37 -17.75
CA ILE A 42 -7.18 -7.65 -18.65
C ILE A 42 -7.66 -6.42 -17.89
N VAL A 43 -7.39 -5.25 -18.45
CA VAL A 43 -7.98 -3.99 -17.96
C VAL A 43 -9.48 -4.04 -18.24
N ASN A 44 -10.22 -4.60 -17.29
CA ASN A 44 -11.64 -4.38 -17.14
C ASN A 44 -11.82 -3.47 -15.92
N GLN A 45 -12.73 -2.50 -16.01
CA GLN A 45 -12.86 -1.45 -14.99
C GLN A 45 -13.48 -1.94 -13.68
N GLU A 46 -13.80 -3.24 -13.58
CA GLU A 46 -14.56 -3.84 -12.48
C GLU A 46 -13.68 -4.54 -11.45
N LEU A 47 -12.42 -4.89 -11.79
CA LEU A 47 -11.52 -5.57 -10.85
C LEU A 47 -11.23 -4.67 -9.64
N ARG A 48 -11.60 -5.16 -8.45
CA ARG A 48 -11.40 -4.51 -7.16
C ARG A 48 -10.10 -5.03 -6.55
N ILE A 49 -9.10 -4.16 -6.46
CA ILE A 49 -7.74 -4.50 -6.02
C ILE A 49 -7.47 -3.80 -4.70
N LEU A 50 -7.06 -4.55 -3.68
CA LEU A 50 -6.55 -4.02 -2.43
C LEU A 50 -5.03 -4.20 -2.37
N ILE A 51 -4.31 -3.14 -2.00
CA ILE A 51 -2.88 -3.17 -1.72
C ILE A 51 -2.67 -2.78 -0.25
N PRO A 52 -2.54 -3.76 0.67
CA PRO A 52 -2.31 -3.49 2.08
C PRO A 52 -0.83 -3.18 2.36
N GLY A 53 -0.58 -2.27 3.30
CA GLY A 53 0.76 -1.77 3.59
C GLY A 53 1.46 -1.22 2.35
N ALA A 54 0.71 -0.49 1.51
CA ALA A 54 1.15 -0.12 0.16
C ALA A 54 2.41 0.76 0.16
N GLY A 55 2.74 1.39 1.29
CA GLY A 55 3.74 2.44 1.36
C GLY A 55 3.48 3.50 0.31
N ARG A 56 4.53 4.02 -0.31
CA ARG A 56 4.38 5.04 -1.35
C ARG A 56 3.63 4.54 -2.59
N ALA A 57 3.30 3.26 -2.70
CA ALA A 57 2.28 2.73 -3.61
C ALA A 57 2.54 3.00 -5.10
N TYR A 58 3.77 2.75 -5.57
CA TYR A 58 4.11 2.84 -6.99
C TYR A 58 3.35 1.81 -7.84
N GLU A 59 2.97 0.68 -7.24
CA GLU A 59 2.08 -0.34 -7.80
C GLU A 59 0.69 0.22 -8.07
N ALA A 60 0.12 1.00 -7.14
CA ALA A 60 -1.19 1.63 -7.31
C ALA A 60 -1.16 2.70 -8.39
N GLU A 61 -0.10 3.52 -8.41
CA GLU A 61 0.16 4.50 -9.47
C GLU A 61 0.23 3.83 -10.85
N TYR A 62 0.88 2.67 -10.95
CA TYR A 62 0.96 1.91 -12.20
C TYR A 62 -0.40 1.37 -12.65
N LEU A 63 -1.14 0.71 -11.75
CA LEU A 63 -2.48 0.18 -12.04
C LEU A 63 -3.48 1.29 -12.43
N HIS A 64 -3.47 2.41 -11.71
CA HIS A 64 -4.30 3.57 -12.05
C HIS A 64 -4.01 4.08 -13.46
N ARG A 65 -2.72 4.21 -13.82
CA ARG A 65 -2.30 4.63 -15.18
C ARG A 65 -2.65 3.62 -16.26
N LEU A 66 -2.75 2.33 -15.93
CA LEU A 66 -3.26 1.30 -16.85
C LEU A 66 -4.79 1.37 -17.05
N GLY A 67 -5.51 2.14 -16.22
CA GLY A 67 -6.95 2.36 -16.34
C GLY A 67 -7.81 1.55 -15.37
N PHE A 68 -7.20 0.88 -14.37
CA PHE A 68 -7.96 0.26 -13.28
C PHE A 68 -8.59 1.34 -12.40
N ARG A 69 -9.89 1.20 -12.09
CA ARG A 69 -10.66 2.22 -11.36
C ARG A 69 -10.86 1.92 -9.87
N HIS A 70 -10.83 0.65 -9.50
CA HIS A 70 -11.05 0.19 -8.12
C HIS A 70 -9.76 -0.32 -7.48
N VAL A 71 -8.72 0.50 -7.52
CA VAL A 71 -7.45 0.24 -6.81
C VAL A 71 -7.48 0.98 -5.49
N VAL A 72 -7.50 0.22 -4.40
CA VAL A 72 -7.50 0.74 -3.03
C VAL A 72 -6.15 0.46 -2.39
N VAL A 73 -5.58 1.47 -1.74
CA VAL A 73 -4.36 1.34 -0.94
C VAL A 73 -4.70 1.54 0.53
N ALA A 74 -4.20 0.65 1.38
CA ALA A 74 -4.34 0.76 2.83
C ALA A 74 -2.96 0.86 3.47
N ASP A 75 -2.75 1.86 4.33
CA ASP A 75 -1.51 2.02 5.09
C ASP A 75 -1.78 2.66 6.46
N LEU A 76 -0.99 2.27 7.47
CA LEU A 76 -1.06 2.87 8.81
C LEU A 76 -0.51 4.31 8.83
N ALA A 77 0.45 4.61 7.95
CA ALA A 77 1.12 5.89 7.88
C ALA A 77 0.44 6.85 6.89
N ALA A 78 0.26 8.11 7.29
CA ALA A 78 -0.32 9.14 6.42
C ALA A 78 0.63 9.61 5.30
N GLU A 79 1.95 9.66 5.56
CA GLU A 79 2.96 10.12 4.60
C GLU A 79 2.91 9.40 3.25
N PRO A 80 2.92 8.05 3.21
CA PRO A 80 2.93 7.34 1.93
C PRO A 80 1.71 7.63 1.06
N LEU A 81 0.53 7.74 1.68
CA LEU A 81 -0.73 8.08 1.00
C LEU A 81 -0.69 9.51 0.45
N ALA A 82 -0.18 10.46 1.22
CA ALA A 82 0.02 11.83 0.78
C ALA A 82 1.04 11.91 -0.38
N ALA A 83 2.10 11.11 -0.33
CA ALA A 83 3.10 11.02 -1.39
C ALA A 83 2.50 10.48 -2.71
N LEU A 84 1.62 9.47 -2.64
CA LEU A 84 0.88 8.99 -3.82
C LEU A 84 -0.04 10.09 -4.38
N ALA A 85 -0.87 10.71 -3.52
CA ALA A 85 -1.78 11.77 -3.94
C ALA A 85 -1.08 12.97 -4.60
N ALA A 86 0.13 13.30 -4.14
CA ALA A 86 0.94 14.35 -4.73
C ALA A 86 1.51 13.97 -6.11
N ARG A 87 1.92 12.71 -6.31
CA ARG A 87 2.46 12.22 -7.59
C ARG A 87 1.37 11.88 -8.62
N VAL A 88 0.17 11.54 -8.17
CA VAL A 88 -0.97 11.13 -9.00
C VAL A 88 -2.21 11.93 -8.55
N PRO A 89 -2.34 13.21 -8.95
CA PRO A 89 -3.41 14.09 -8.47
C PRO A 89 -4.83 13.66 -8.84
N ASP A 90 -4.97 12.81 -9.84
CA ASP A 90 -6.23 12.22 -10.32
C ASP A 90 -6.53 10.83 -9.72
N PHE A 91 -5.69 10.33 -8.80
CA PHE A 91 -5.99 9.12 -8.05
C PHE A 91 -7.19 9.35 -7.12
N PRO A 92 -8.18 8.44 -7.07
CA PRO A 92 -9.37 8.62 -6.23
C PRO A 92 -9.00 8.73 -4.75
N LYS A 93 -9.38 9.85 -4.10
CA LYS A 93 -9.05 10.09 -2.69
C LYS A 93 -9.77 9.12 -1.75
N GLU A 94 -10.96 8.70 -2.15
CA GLU A 94 -11.76 7.68 -1.50
C GLU A 94 -11.07 6.30 -1.48
N ASN A 95 -10.04 6.08 -2.30
CA ASN A 95 -9.27 4.84 -2.36
C ASN A 95 -7.95 4.91 -1.56
N LEU A 96 -7.69 6.03 -0.86
CA LEU A 96 -6.52 6.22 0.00
C LEU A 96 -6.90 5.98 1.46
N TRP A 97 -6.74 4.74 1.94
CA TRP A 97 -7.20 4.37 3.28
C TRP A 97 -6.07 4.43 4.29
N GLN A 98 -6.11 5.45 5.16
CA GLN A 98 -5.27 5.47 6.34
C GLN A 98 -5.91 4.62 7.43
N VAL A 99 -5.65 3.31 7.38
CA VAL A 99 -6.35 2.32 8.21
C VAL A 99 -5.42 1.18 8.59
N ASP A 100 -5.70 0.55 9.73
CA ASP A 100 -5.16 -0.77 10.02
C ASP A 100 -5.81 -1.79 9.08
N PHE A 101 -4.99 -2.56 8.36
CA PHE A 101 -5.47 -3.63 7.50
C PHE A 101 -6.43 -4.59 8.22
N PHE A 102 -6.16 -4.92 9.49
CA PHE A 102 -6.99 -5.84 10.27
C PHE A 102 -8.32 -5.22 10.71
N ALA A 103 -8.50 -3.91 10.56
CA ALA A 103 -9.76 -3.22 10.80
C ALA A 103 -10.64 -3.10 9.54
N ILE A 104 -10.14 -3.52 8.37
CA ILE A 104 -10.92 -3.55 7.13
C ILE A 104 -12.01 -4.62 7.25
N SER A 105 -13.27 -4.22 7.02
CA SER A 105 -14.43 -5.09 7.20
C SER A 105 -14.55 -6.15 6.11
N ALA A 106 -14.99 -7.36 6.47
CA ALA A 106 -15.33 -8.42 5.51
C ALA A 106 -16.50 -8.07 4.58
N ALA A 107 -17.26 -7.01 4.88
CA ALA A 107 -18.28 -6.48 3.95
C ALA A 107 -17.65 -5.85 2.70
N GLU A 108 -16.37 -5.52 2.74
CA GLU A 108 -15.62 -5.04 1.58
C GLU A 108 -14.98 -6.22 0.86
N SER A 109 -15.54 -6.57 -0.29
CA SER A 109 -14.98 -7.60 -1.16
C SER A 109 -13.93 -7.02 -2.11
N PHE A 110 -12.85 -7.77 -2.29
CA PHE A 110 -11.83 -7.49 -3.30
C PHE A 110 -11.59 -8.76 -4.12
N ASP A 111 -11.34 -8.59 -5.42
CA ASP A 111 -11.02 -9.69 -6.32
C ASP A 111 -9.54 -10.09 -6.21
N LEU A 112 -8.68 -9.09 -5.96
CA LEU A 112 -7.25 -9.27 -5.79
C LEU A 112 -6.76 -8.54 -4.55
N LEU A 113 -5.94 -9.23 -3.76
CA LEU A 113 -5.11 -8.64 -2.72
C LEU A 113 -3.66 -8.77 -3.19
N VAL A 114 -2.97 -7.64 -3.32
CA VAL A 114 -1.59 -7.60 -3.82
C VAL A 114 -0.69 -7.05 -2.74
N GLU A 115 0.27 -7.85 -2.29
CA GLU A 115 1.19 -7.46 -1.22
C GLU A 115 2.64 -7.59 -1.68
N GLN A 116 3.45 -6.62 -1.28
CA GLN A 116 4.90 -6.73 -1.34
C GLN A 116 5.48 -6.11 -0.07
N THR A 117 6.25 -6.91 0.68
CA THR A 117 6.85 -6.53 1.97
C THR A 117 5.86 -6.13 3.07
N PHE A 118 4.57 -6.41 2.90
CA PHE A 118 3.57 -6.16 3.94
C PHE A 118 3.57 -7.28 4.98
N VAL A 119 3.45 -8.55 4.54
CA VAL A 119 3.35 -9.69 5.46
C VAL A 119 4.60 -9.83 6.34
N SER A 120 5.79 -9.61 5.77
CA SER A 120 7.05 -9.65 6.52
C SER A 120 7.30 -8.42 7.39
N ALA A 121 6.47 -7.38 7.26
CA ALA A 121 6.49 -6.18 8.09
C ALA A 121 5.55 -6.28 9.30
N LEU A 122 4.70 -7.32 9.37
CA LEU A 122 3.84 -7.57 10.52
C LEU A 122 4.66 -7.96 11.76
N ASP A 123 4.13 -7.64 12.94
CA ASP A 123 4.68 -8.11 14.20
C ASP A 123 4.56 -9.65 14.27
N PRO A 124 5.67 -10.40 14.47
CA PRO A 124 5.62 -11.86 14.53
C PRO A 124 5.14 -12.43 15.88
N ALA A 125 4.88 -11.58 16.87
CA ALA A 125 4.61 -11.96 18.26
C ALA A 125 3.17 -12.46 18.54
#